data_AF-A0AAV6VYG0-F1
#
_entry.id   AF-A0AAV6VYG0-F1
#
_cell.length_a   1.000
_cell.length_b   1.000
_cell.length_c   1.000
_cell.angle_alpha   90.00
_cell.angle_beta   90.00
_cell.angle_gamma   90.00
#
_symmetry.space_group_name_H-M   'P 1'
#
loop_
_entity.id
_entity.type
_entity.pdbx_description
1 polymer ?
#
loop_
_entity_poly.entity_id
_entity_poly.type
_entity_poly.pdbx_seq_one_letter_code
_entity_poly.pdbx_strand_id
1 'polypeptide(L)'
;MKRMICVHKIRVVFEYADSEKVVFEYADSEKVVFEYADSEKVVFEYADSEKVVFEYADSEKVVFEYADSEKVVFEYADSEKVVFEYADSEKVVFEYADSEKVVFEYADSEKVVFEYADSEKVVFEYADSEKVVFEYADSEKVVFEYADYEKVVFEF
;
A
#
# COMPACT_ATOMS: atom_id res chain seq x y z
N MET A 1 -7.09 -20.85 -0.87
CA MET A 1 -8.48 -20.55 -1.35
C MET A 1 -8.45 -19.19 -2.00
N LYS A 2 -8.86 -19.08 -3.27
CA LYS A 2 -8.93 -17.79 -3.99
C LYS A 2 -10.28 -17.11 -3.76
N ARG A 3 -10.28 -15.90 -3.20
CA ARG A 3 -11.47 -15.06 -3.04
C ARG A 3 -11.42 -13.91 -4.04
N MET A 4 -12.39 -13.85 -4.94
CA MET A 4 -12.59 -12.73 -5.87
C MET A 4 -13.82 -11.95 -5.40
N ILE A 5 -13.64 -10.66 -5.16
CA ILE A 5 -14.55 -9.85 -4.39
C ILE A 5 -14.90 -8.61 -5.20
N CYS A 6 -16.06 -8.65 -5.83
CA CYS A 6 -16.65 -7.48 -6.45
C CYS A 6 -17.47 -6.77 -5.38
N VAL A 7 -17.02 -5.58 -4.95
CA VAL A 7 -17.63 -4.86 -3.83
C VAL A 7 -18.30 -3.59 -4.32
N HIS A 8 -19.53 -3.38 -3.90
CA HIS A 8 -20.19 -2.08 -3.97
C HIS A 8 -20.85 -1.85 -2.61
N LYS A 9 -20.03 -1.59 -1.59
CA LYS A 9 -20.43 -1.57 -0.18
C LYS A 9 -19.71 -0.45 0.56
N ILE A 10 -20.45 0.19 1.45
CA ILE A 10 -19.95 1.18 2.42
C ILE A 10 -18.69 0.68 3.15
N ARG A 11 -18.64 -0.58 3.61
CA ARG A 11 -17.48 -1.10 4.35
C ARG A 11 -17.26 -2.60 4.15
N VAL A 12 -16.00 -3.00 4.03
CA VAL A 12 -15.52 -4.38 4.00
C VAL A 12 -14.46 -4.57 5.08
N VAL A 13 -14.59 -5.64 5.86
CA VAL A 13 -13.63 -5.99 6.92
C VAL A 13 -13.35 -7.48 6.84
N PHE A 14 -12.07 -7.84 6.88
CA PHE A 14 -11.57 -9.20 7.04
C PHE A 14 -10.88 -9.29 8.38
N GLU A 15 -11.47 -10.03 9.32
CA GLU A 15 -10.88 -10.30 10.64
C GLU A 15 -10.44 -11.76 10.69
N TYR A 16 -9.21 -12.02 11.18
CA TYR A 16 -8.67 -13.39 11.35
C TYR A 16 -8.75 -14.23 10.07
N ALA A 17 -8.37 -13.63 8.95
CA ALA A 17 -8.53 -14.22 7.63
C ALA A 17 -7.20 -14.79 7.14
N ASP A 18 -7.18 -16.11 6.90
CA ASP A 18 -6.12 -16.78 6.14
C ASP A 18 -6.63 -17.05 4.73
N SER A 19 -5.92 -16.57 3.71
CA SER A 19 -6.28 -16.78 2.30
C SER A 19 -5.07 -16.72 1.37
N GLU A 20 -4.78 -17.82 0.68
CA GLU A 20 -3.86 -17.85 -0.47
C GLU A 20 -3.98 -16.64 -1.42
N LYS A 21 -5.20 -16.22 -1.78
CA LYS A 21 -5.36 -15.04 -2.63
C LYS A 21 -6.66 -14.29 -2.39
N VAL A 22 -6.56 -12.98 -2.22
CA VAL A 22 -7.68 -12.03 -2.15
C VAL A 22 -7.57 -11.06 -3.33
N VAL A 23 -8.65 -10.89 -4.09
CA VAL A 23 -8.73 -9.97 -5.23
C VAL A 23 -9.99 -9.12 -5.13
N PHE A 24 -9.83 -7.80 -5.19
CA PHE A 24 -10.90 -6.85 -5.44
C PHE A 24 -10.84 -6.44 -6.90
N GLU A 25 -11.91 -6.68 -7.64
CA GLU A 25 -11.98 -6.37 -9.07
C GLU A 25 -13.24 -5.53 -9.30
N TYR A 26 -13.09 -4.35 -9.92
CA TYR A 26 -14.19 -3.39 -10.11
C TYR A 26 -14.93 -3.09 -8.80
N ALA A 27 -14.16 -2.78 -7.76
CA ALA A 27 -14.68 -2.58 -6.42
C ALA A 27 -14.77 -1.08 -6.09
N ASP A 28 -15.84 -0.70 -5.41
CA ASP A 28 -16.06 0.64 -4.87
C ASP A 28 -16.51 0.47 -3.41
N SER A 29 -15.78 1.10 -2.49
CA SER A 29 -16.02 0.97 -1.05
C SER A 29 -15.52 2.17 -0.26
N GLU A 30 -16.30 2.69 0.70
CA GLU A 30 -15.76 3.76 1.58
C GLU A 30 -14.57 3.22 2.41
N LYS A 31 -14.63 1.96 2.85
CA LYS A 31 -13.56 1.40 3.68
C LYS A 31 -13.32 -0.09 3.47
N VAL A 32 -12.06 -0.47 3.24
CA VAL A 32 -11.57 -1.86 3.25
C VAL A 32 -10.56 -2.02 4.39
N VAL A 33 -10.76 -3.04 5.23
CA VAL A 33 -9.87 -3.33 6.38
C VAL A 33 -9.49 -4.80 6.41
N PHE A 34 -8.21 -5.07 6.60
CA PHE A 34 -7.65 -6.36 6.96
C PHE A 34 -7.11 -6.26 8.38
N GLU A 35 -7.63 -7.10 9.27
CA GLU A 35 -7.25 -7.15 10.68
C GLU A 35 -6.85 -8.58 11.03
N TYR A 36 -5.62 -8.78 11.51
CA TYR A 36 -5.07 -10.12 11.78
C TYR A 36 -5.20 -11.06 10.56
N ALA A 37 -4.77 -10.58 9.39
CA ALA A 37 -4.92 -11.29 8.13
C ALA A 37 -3.58 -11.85 7.63
N ASP A 38 -3.62 -13.05 7.08
CA ASP A 38 -2.48 -13.71 6.43
C ASP A 38 -2.91 -14.08 5.00
N SER A 39 -2.13 -13.65 3.99
CA SER A 39 -2.44 -13.95 2.60
C SER A 39 -1.21 -13.97 1.71
N GLU A 40 -1.00 -15.02 0.89
CA GLU A 40 0.11 -14.98 -0.09
C GLU A 40 -0.04 -13.79 -1.04
N LYS A 41 -1.27 -13.44 -1.44
CA LYS A 41 -1.48 -12.30 -2.33
C LYS A 41 -2.79 -11.54 -2.09
N VAL A 42 -2.67 -10.23 -1.95
CA VAL A 42 -3.78 -9.27 -1.97
C VAL A 42 -3.68 -8.38 -3.21
N VAL A 43 -4.76 -8.24 -3.98
CA VAL A 43 -4.82 -7.42 -5.19
C VAL A 43 -6.05 -6.55 -5.19
N PHE A 44 -5.87 -5.27 -5.50
CA PHE A 44 -6.92 -4.32 -5.87
C PHE A 44 -6.73 -3.98 -7.34
N GLU A 45 -7.71 -4.31 -8.16
CA GLU A 45 -7.69 -4.11 -9.61
C GLU A 45 -8.95 -3.31 -10.00
N TYR A 46 -8.78 -2.14 -10.62
CA TYR A 46 -9.89 -1.23 -10.93
C TYR A 46 -10.74 -0.92 -9.69
N ALA A 47 -10.09 -0.50 -8.61
CA ALA A 47 -10.74 -0.30 -7.31
C ALA A 47 -10.72 1.18 -6.90
N ASP A 48 -11.83 1.65 -6.34
CA ASP A 48 -11.96 2.97 -5.71
C ASP A 48 -12.29 2.78 -4.23
N SER A 49 -11.55 3.43 -3.34
CA SER A 49 -11.87 3.40 -1.91
C SER A 49 -11.44 4.63 -1.14
N GLU A 50 -12.29 5.21 -0.28
CA GLU A 50 -11.83 6.31 0.59
C GLU A 50 -10.69 5.84 1.50
N LYS A 51 -10.77 4.61 2.04
CA LYS A 51 -9.72 4.09 2.92
C LYS A 51 -9.46 2.60 2.78
N VAL A 52 -8.20 2.24 2.58
CA VAL A 52 -7.68 0.86 2.68
C VAL A 52 -6.74 0.75 3.88
N VAL A 53 -6.96 -0.24 4.74
CA VAL A 53 -6.16 -0.47 5.96
C VAL A 53 -5.75 -1.93 6.07
N PHE A 54 -4.48 -2.15 6.33
CA PHE A 54 -3.91 -3.40 6.79
C PHE A 54 -3.41 -3.21 8.21
N GLU A 55 -3.97 -3.95 9.16
CA GLU A 55 -3.66 -3.89 10.58
C GLU A 55 -3.28 -5.30 11.06
N TYR A 56 -2.08 -5.48 11.58
CA TYR A 56 -1.55 -6.81 11.96
C TYR A 56 -1.66 -7.82 10.81
N ALA A 57 -1.20 -7.43 9.61
CA ALA A 57 -1.36 -8.23 8.40
C ALA A 57 -0.01 -8.73 7.88
N ASP A 58 0.03 -9.98 7.42
CA ASP A 58 1.17 -10.60 6.75
C ASP A 58 0.77 -10.95 5.31
N SER A 59 1.60 -10.60 4.33
CA SER A 59 1.37 -11.01 2.94
C SER A 59 2.64 -11.09 2.10
N GLU A 60 2.82 -12.15 1.30
CA GLU A 60 3.97 -12.15 0.36
C GLU A 60 3.84 -10.98 -0.64
N LYS A 61 2.64 -10.69 -1.14
CA LYS A 61 2.45 -9.60 -2.09
C LYS A 61 1.15 -8.83 -1.94
N VAL A 62 1.26 -7.51 -1.83
CA VAL A 62 0.14 -6.56 -1.94
C VAL A 62 0.28 -5.73 -3.22
N VAL A 63 -0.79 -5.66 -4.01
CA VAL A 63 -0.82 -4.92 -5.29
C VAL A 63 -2.05 -4.05 -5.39
N PHE A 64 -1.83 -2.79 -5.75
CA PHE A 64 -2.84 -1.85 -6.22
C PHE A 64 -2.58 -1.59 -7.70
N GLU A 65 -3.51 -1.96 -8.57
CA GLU A 65 -3.42 -1.85 -10.02
C GLU A 65 -4.64 -1.08 -10.55
N TYR A 66 -4.44 0.06 -11.19
CA TYR A 66 -5.56 0.96 -11.59
C TYR A 66 -6.49 1.27 -10.41
N ALA A 67 -5.92 1.74 -9.30
CA ALA A 67 -6.65 1.92 -8.04
C ALA A 67 -6.55 3.36 -7.53
N ASP A 68 -7.69 3.88 -7.07
CA ASP A 68 -7.80 5.21 -6.49
C ASP A 68 -8.16 5.10 -5.01
N SER A 69 -7.49 5.85 -4.14
CA SER A 69 -7.86 5.88 -2.72
C SER A 69 -7.51 7.18 -2.01
N GLU A 70 -8.37 7.72 -1.15
CA GLU A 70 -7.93 8.88 -0.34
C GLU A 70 -6.79 8.48 0.61
N LYS A 71 -6.89 7.30 1.24
CA LYS A 71 -5.87 6.84 2.17
C LYS A 71 -5.60 5.35 2.14
N VAL A 72 -4.33 4.98 1.98
CA VAL A 72 -3.82 3.62 2.16
C VAL A 72 -2.93 3.58 3.40
N VAL A 73 -3.19 2.62 4.30
CA VAL A 73 -2.43 2.46 5.56
C VAL A 73 -2.01 1.02 5.76
N PHE A 74 -0.74 0.83 6.06
CA PHE A 74 -0.16 -0.40 6.59
C PHE A 74 0.30 -0.10 8.02
N GLU A 75 -0.32 -0.78 8.99
CA GLU A 75 -0.05 -0.61 10.41
C GLU A 75 0.29 -1.98 11.01
N TYR A 76 1.48 -2.15 11.57
CA TYR A 76 1.97 -3.46 12.04
C TYR A 76 1.87 -4.53 10.94
N ALA A 77 2.37 -4.23 9.74
CA ALA A 77 2.21 -5.09 8.58
C ALA A 77 3.56 -5.56 8.02
N ASP A 78 3.62 -6.83 7.65
CA ASP A 78 4.78 -7.46 7.04
C ASP A 78 4.45 -7.87 5.60
N SER A 79 5.35 -7.56 4.65
CA SER A 79 5.17 -8.03 3.28
C SER A 79 6.46 -8.19 2.49
N GLU A 80 6.63 -9.25 1.70
CA GLU A 80 7.81 -9.30 0.80
C GLU A 80 7.74 -8.16 -0.23
N LYS A 81 6.55 -7.90 -0.80
CA LYS A 81 6.40 -6.86 -1.81
C LYS A 81 5.08 -6.09 -1.75
N VAL A 82 5.19 -4.77 -1.70
CA VAL A 82 4.07 -3.84 -1.89
C VAL A 82 4.25 -3.09 -3.21
N VAL A 83 3.20 -3.06 -4.04
CA VAL A 83 3.23 -2.41 -5.37
C VAL A 83 1.99 -1.54 -5.56
N PHE A 84 2.25 -0.31 -5.98
CA PHE A 84 1.27 0.62 -6.53
C PHE A 84 1.59 0.81 -8.01
N GLU A 85 0.70 0.38 -8.90
CA GLU A 85 0.85 0.42 -10.36
C GLU A 85 -0.36 1.14 -10.96
N TYR A 86 -0.15 2.28 -11.63
CA TYR A 86 -1.25 3.13 -12.11
C TYR A 86 -2.24 3.47 -10.97
N ALA A 87 -1.74 3.98 -9.85
CA ALA A 87 -2.54 4.20 -8.65
C ALA A 87 -2.43 5.63 -8.14
N ASP A 88 -3.56 6.22 -7.77
CA ASP A 88 -3.62 7.57 -7.20
C ASP A 88 -4.05 7.52 -5.74
N SER A 89 -3.39 8.29 -4.88
CA SER A 89 -3.81 8.40 -3.48
C SER A 89 -3.49 9.73 -2.82
N GLU A 90 -4.38 10.30 -2.00
CA GLU A 90 -3.98 11.51 -1.23
C GLU A 90 -2.87 11.15 -0.24
N LYS A 91 -2.99 10.00 0.44
CA LYS A 91 -2.00 9.59 1.43
C LYS A 91 -1.72 8.09 1.47
N VAL A 92 -0.45 7.73 1.38
CA VAL A 92 0.06 6.37 1.65
C VAL A 92 0.90 6.40 2.93
N VAL A 93 0.62 5.49 3.86
CA VAL A 93 1.30 5.40 5.15
C VAL A 93 1.73 3.97 5.44
N PHE A 94 3.00 3.82 5.79
CA PHE A 94 3.58 2.62 6.39
C PHE A 94 3.98 2.99 7.82
N GLU A 95 3.34 2.38 8.81
CA GLU A 95 3.57 2.62 10.23
C GLU A 95 3.89 1.29 10.92
N TYR A 96 5.07 1.15 11.52
CA TYR A 96 5.55 -0.12 12.07
C TYR A 96 5.45 -1.27 11.05
N ALA A 97 5.92 -1.05 9.83
CA ALA A 97 5.78 -2.01 8.74
C ALA A 97 7.13 -2.42 8.17
N ASP A 98 7.30 -3.72 7.87
CA ASP A 98 8.50 -4.25 7.26
C ASP A 98 8.22 -4.77 5.84
N SER A 99 9.11 -4.47 4.90
CA SER A 99 8.99 -5.02 3.55
C SER A 99 10.30 -5.22 2.81
N GLU A 100 10.48 -6.31 2.06
CA GLU A 100 11.69 -6.41 1.20
C GLU A 100 11.66 -5.32 0.12
N LYS A 101 10.48 -5.10 -0.50
CA LYS A 101 10.37 -4.12 -1.58
C LYS A 101 9.05 -3.37 -1.60
N VAL A 102 9.14 -2.04 -1.59
CA VAL A 102 8.02 -1.13 -1.88
C VAL A 102 8.24 -0.47 -3.24
N VAL A 103 7.23 -0.50 -4.11
CA VAL A 103 7.30 0.06 -5.46
C VAL A 103 6.09 0.94 -5.74
N PHE A 104 6.36 2.14 -6.23
CA PHE A 104 5.41 3.06 -6.83
C PHE A 104 5.78 3.18 -8.31
N GLU A 105 4.93 2.69 -9.20
CA GLU A 105 5.13 2.70 -10.65
C GLU A 105 3.93 3.38 -11.33
N TYR A 106 4.15 4.49 -12.03
CA TYR A 106 3.05 5.32 -12.56
C TYR A 106 2.02 5.68 -11.47
N ALA A 107 2.48 6.18 -10.33
CA ALA A 107 1.61 6.46 -9.18
C ALA A 107 1.73 7.92 -8.72
N ASP A 108 0.60 8.55 -8.43
CA ASP A 108 0.56 9.92 -7.91
C ASP A 108 0.07 9.93 -6.45
N SER A 109 0.70 10.74 -5.61
CA SER A 109 0.22 10.93 -4.24
C SER A 109 0.52 12.29 -3.62
N GLU A 110 -0.36 12.88 -2.83
CA GLU A 110 0.02 14.11 -2.11
C GLU A 110 1.10 13.81 -1.06
N LYS A 111 0.95 12.70 -0.32
CA LYS A 111 1.91 12.34 0.73
C LYS A 111 2.16 10.84 0.85
N VAL A 112 3.45 10.47 0.80
CA VAL A 112 3.93 9.13 1.17
C VAL A 112 4.71 9.22 2.48
N VAL A 113 4.39 8.39 3.46
CA VAL A 113 5.02 8.37 4.78
C VAL A 113 5.45 6.96 5.16
N PHE A 114 6.70 6.83 5.58
CA PHE A 114 7.26 5.68 6.25
C PHE A 114 7.61 6.11 7.68
N GLU A 115 6.94 5.54 8.68
CA GLU A 115 7.12 5.85 10.09
C GLU A 115 7.45 4.55 10.86
N TYR A 116 8.63 4.47 11.47
CA TYR A 116 9.13 3.22 12.08
C TYR A 116 9.04 2.01 11.14
N ALA A 117 9.37 2.20 9.87
CA ALA A 117 9.26 1.17 8.84
C ALA A 117 10.62 0.78 8.29
N ASP A 118 10.85 -0.52 8.06
CA ASP A 118 12.10 -1.02 7.48
C ASP A 118 11.86 -1.60 6.08
N SER A 119 12.77 -1.32 5.14
CA SER A 119 12.72 -1.97 3.83
C SER A 119 14.08 -2.23 3.20
N GLU A 120 14.25 -3.31 2.43
CA GLU A 120 15.50 -3.45 1.65
C GLU A 120 15.52 -2.44 0.49
N LYS A 121 14.38 -2.25 -0.17
CA LYS A 121 14.29 -1.35 -1.31
C LYS A 121 12.97 -0.60 -1.43
N VAL A 122 13.05 0.72 -1.51
CA VAL A 122 11.94 1.59 -1.91
C VAL A 122 12.23 2.15 -3.30
N VAL A 123 11.30 1.97 -4.24
CA VAL A 123 11.43 2.43 -5.62
C VAL A 123 10.25 3.28 -5.99
N PHE A 124 10.55 4.42 -6.59
CA PHE A 124 9.59 5.25 -7.28
C PHE A 124 10.00 5.38 -8.74
N GLU A 125 9.14 4.92 -9.65
CA GLU A 125 9.36 4.91 -11.09
C GLU A 125 8.17 5.58 -11.78
N TYR A 126 8.40 6.69 -12.50
CA TYR A 126 7.32 7.50 -13.08
C TYR A 126 6.25 7.92 -12.05
N ALA A 127 6.67 8.30 -10.84
CA ALA A 127 5.76 8.69 -9.75
C ALA A 127 5.83 10.19 -9.46
N ASP A 128 4.71 10.80 -9.08
CA ASP A 128 4.64 12.17 -8.55
C ASP A 128 4.23 12.16 -7.08
N SER A 129 4.92 12.91 -6.22
CA SER A 129 4.34 13.21 -4.92
C SER A 129 4.72 14.56 -4.35
N GLU A 130 3.80 15.30 -3.73
CA GLU A 130 4.17 16.57 -3.08
C GLU A 130 5.17 16.31 -1.95
N LYS A 131 4.94 15.28 -1.12
CA LYS A 131 5.83 15.00 0.01
C LYS A 131 6.07 13.51 0.25
N VAL A 132 7.35 13.13 0.29
CA VAL A 132 7.81 11.82 0.77
C VAL A 132 8.55 11.98 2.09
N VAL A 133 8.19 11.20 3.11
CA VAL A 133 8.75 11.30 4.45
C VAL A 133 9.17 9.93 4.96
N PHE A 134 10.39 9.86 5.49
CA PHE A 134 10.92 8.73 6.23
C PHE A 134 11.21 9.23 7.65
N GLU A 135 10.44 8.78 8.64
CA GLU A 135 10.54 9.14 10.06
C GLU A 135 10.87 7.87 10.87
N TYR A 136 12.07 7.79 11.44
CA TYR A 136 12.60 6.60 12.10
C TYR A 136 12.52 5.33 11.23
N ALA A 137 12.62 5.49 9.91
CA ALA A 137 12.55 4.42 8.93
C ALA A 137 13.93 4.09 8.36
N ASP A 138 14.24 2.81 8.18
CA ASP A 138 15.45 2.35 7.51
C ASP A 138 15.13 1.85 6.09
N SER A 139 16.03 2.13 5.16
CA SER A 139 15.99 1.54 3.83
C SER A 139 17.39 1.36 3.27
N GLU A 140 17.76 0.13 2.91
CA GLU A 140 19.09 -0.11 2.30
C GLU A 140 19.23 0.68 1.00
N LYS A 141 18.14 0.78 0.23
CA LYS A 141 18.13 1.55 -1.02
C LYS A 141 16.80 2.24 -1.29
N VAL A 142 16.86 3.57 -1.46
CA VAL A 142 15.77 4.37 -2.01
C VAL A 142 16.14 4.83 -3.42
N VAL A 143 15.26 4.58 -4.40
CA VAL A 143 15.49 4.88 -5.82
C VAL A 143 14.36 5.75 -6.37
N PHE A 144 14.74 6.79 -7.10
CA PHE A 144 13.83 7.66 -7.83
C PHE A 144 14.21 7.66 -9.31
N GLU A 145 13.35 7.15 -10.18
CA GLU A 145 13.53 7.09 -11.63
C GLU A 145 12.35 7.77 -12.33
N TYR A 146 12.62 8.86 -13.05
CA TYR A 146 11.56 9.68 -13.69
C TYR A 146 10.45 10.13 -12.73
N ALA A 147 10.80 10.40 -11.48
CA ALA A 147 9.85 10.79 -10.45
C ALA A 147 10.01 12.28 -10.06
N ASP A 148 8.90 12.94 -9.75
CA ASP A 148 8.83 14.35 -9.34
C ASP A 148 8.35 14.48 -7.88
N TYR A 149 8.97 15.40 -7.13
CA TYR A 149 8.61 15.66 -5.75
C TYR A 149 8.86 17.11 -5.36
N GLU A 150 7.93 17.68 -4.58
CA GLU A 150 8.21 18.98 -3.95
C GLU A 150 9.18 18.82 -2.76
N LYS A 151 9.02 17.76 -1.96
CA LYS A 151 9.85 17.56 -0.77
C LYS A 151 10.05 16.08 -0.39
N VAL A 152 11.31 15.68 -0.26
CA VAL A 152 11.71 14.41 0.36
C VAL A 152 12.40 14.68 1.70
N VAL A 153 11.95 14.03 2.77
CA VAL A 153 12.45 14.22 4.14
C VAL A 153 12.90 12.89 4.73
N PHE A 154 14.06 12.90 5.37
CA PHE A 154 14.55 11.79 6.19
C PHE A 154 14.82 12.31 7.61
N GLU A 155 14.10 11.77 8.58
CA GLU A 155 14.25 11.99 10.02
C GLU A 155 14.63 10.64 10.63
N PHE A 156 15.86 10.54 11.16
CA PHE A 156 16.43 9.33 11.74
C PHE A 156 16.62 9.47 13.26
#